data_AF-A0A542QIM4-F1
#
_entry.id   AF-A0A542QIM4-F1
#
_cell.length_a   1.000
_cell.length_b   1.000
_cell.length_c   1.000
_cell.angle_alpha   90.00
_cell.angle_beta   90.00
_cell.angle_gamma   90.00
#
_symmetry.space_group_name_H-M   'P 1'
#
loop_
_entity.id
_entity.type
_entity.pdbx_description
1 polymer ?
#
loop_
_entity_poly.entity_id
_entity_poly.type
_entity_poly.pdbx_seq_one_letter_code
_entity_poly.pdbx_strand_id
1 'polypeptide(L)' 'MNGVEKAVVGPVAQPVLYAAASADLVVVGRRLRRRPVGAHIDHAAHAVMHHADAPVAVVAHH' A
#
# COMPACT_ATOMS: atom_id res chain seq x y z
N MET A 1 -6.18 -3.81 -21.78
CA MET A 1 -5.73 -3.44 -20.43
C MET A 1 -6.67 -4.13 -19.46
N ASN A 2 -6.24 -5.25 -18.88
CA ASN A 2 -7.11 -6.10 -18.06
C ASN A 2 -6.74 -5.86 -16.59
N GLY A 3 -7.32 -4.82 -16.01
CA GLY A 3 -7.21 -4.60 -14.56
C GLY A 3 -8.14 -5.57 -13.84
N VAL A 4 -7.64 -6.19 -12.78
CA VAL A 4 -8.46 -6.97 -11.83
C VAL A 4 -8.56 -6.19 -10.53
N GLU A 5 -9.77 -5.97 -10.06
CA GLU A 5 -10.06 -5.35 -8.78
C GLU A 5 -10.45 -6.42 -7.75
N LYS A 6 -9.92 -6.31 -6.54
CA LYS A 6 -10.18 -7.27 -5.47
C LYS A 6 -10.40 -6.54 -4.16
N ALA A 7 -11.60 -6.70 -3.59
CA ALA A 7 -11.91 -6.27 -2.23
C ALA A 7 -11.73 -7.45 -1.27
N VAL A 8 -11.00 -7.24 -0.17
CA VAL A 8 -10.72 -8.27 0.83
C VAL A 8 -11.06 -7.71 2.21
N VAL A 9 -11.69 -8.52 3.06
CA VAL A 9 -11.94 -8.21 4.47
C VAL A 9 -10.82 -8.83 5.29
N GLY A 10 -10.13 -8.03 6.11
CA GLY A 10 -9.06 -8.50 6.99
C GLY A 10 -7.95 -7.46 7.21
N PRO A 11 -6.84 -7.85 7.88
CA PRO A 11 -5.70 -6.96 8.09
C PRO A 11 -5.08 -6.52 6.77
N VAL A 12 -5.00 -5.21 6.53
CA VAL A 12 -4.64 -4.62 5.22
C VAL A 12 -3.28 -5.11 4.68
N ALA A 13 -2.33 -5.42 5.55
CA ALA A 13 -0.98 -5.79 5.14
C ALA A 13 -0.91 -7.16 4.45
N GLN A 14 -1.66 -8.16 4.93
CA GLN A 14 -1.46 -9.55 4.47
C GLN A 14 -1.85 -9.77 2.99
N PRO A 15 -2.99 -9.27 2.49
CA PRO A 15 -3.33 -9.41 1.08
C PRO A 15 -2.36 -8.66 0.15
N VAL A 16 -1.86 -7.50 0.59
CA VAL A 16 -0.92 -6.70 -0.20
C VAL A 16 0.44 -7.39 -0.29
N LEU A 17 0.94 -7.97 0.81
CA LEU A 17 2.20 -8.72 0.81
C LEU A 17 2.12 -9.97 -0.07
N TYR A 18 1.00 -10.70 -0.03
CA TYR A 18 0.82 -11.86 -0.91
C TYR A 18 0.81 -11.48 -2.39
N ALA A 19 0.20 -10.34 -2.74
CA ALA A 19 0.24 -9.81 -4.10
C ALA A 19 1.63 -9.29 -4.48
N ALA A 20 2.38 -8.74 -3.51
CA ALA A 20 3.74 -8.23 -3.73
C ALA A 20 4.73 -9.33 -4.13
N ALA A 21 4.56 -10.55 -3.61
CA ALA A 21 5.45 -11.67 -3.91
C ALA A 21 5.53 -12.06 -5.40
N SER A 22 4.52 -11.70 -6.20
CA SER A 22 4.49 -11.92 -7.65
C SER A 22 4.45 -10.63 -8.47
N ALA A 23 4.71 -9.48 -7.86
CA ALA A 23 4.65 -8.18 -8.51
C ALA A 23 6.04 -7.67 -8.90
N ASP A 24 6.14 -7.01 -10.05
CA ASP A 24 7.34 -6.25 -10.42
C ASP A 24 7.40 -4.88 -9.69
N LEU A 25 6.25 -4.37 -9.23
CA LEU A 25 6.10 -3.11 -8.52
C LEU A 25 4.81 -3.09 -7.70
N VAL A 26 4.87 -2.60 -6.46
CA VAL A 26 3.70 -2.32 -5.62
C VAL A 26 3.50 -0.81 -5.51
N VAL A 27 2.30 -0.32 -5.86
CA VAL A 27 1.94 1.10 -5.74
C VAL A 27 0.93 1.28 -4.61
N VAL A 28 1.25 2.14 -3.65
CA VAL A 28 0.36 2.45 -2.51
C VAL A 28 0.04 3.94 -2.50
N GLY A 29 -1.24 4.26 -2.32
CA GLY A 29 -1.68 5.65 -2.13
C GLY A 29 -1.42 6.13 -0.70
N ARG A 30 -0.98 7.37 -0.53
CA ARG A 30 -0.97 8.09 0.74
C ARG A 30 -1.79 9.36 0.64
N ARG A 31 -2.73 9.57 1.56
CA ARG A 31 -3.58 10.75 1.55
C ARG A 31 -2.87 11.96 2.17
N LEU A 32 -2.86 13.09 1.47
CA LEU A 32 -2.30 14.34 1.98
C LEU A 32 -3.26 14.97 3.02
N ARG A 33 -3.06 14.71 4.31
CA ARG A 33 -3.91 15.32 5.36
C ARG A 33 -3.51 16.78 5.61
N ARG A 34 -4.49 17.68 5.57
CA ARG A 34 -4.33 19.13 5.83
C ARG A 34 -4.03 19.50 7.29
N ARG A 35 -3.93 18.52 8.20
CA ARG A 35 -3.62 18.70 9.63
C ARG A 35 -2.33 17.93 9.95
N PRO A 36 -1.33 18.56 10.62
CA PRO A 36 -0.01 17.96 10.86
C PRO A 36 0.02 16.85 11.94
N VAL A 37 -1.11 16.53 12.58
CA VAL A 37 -1.19 15.53 13.67
C VAL A 37 -1.90 14.27 13.18
N GLY A 38 -1.16 13.15 13.18
CA GLY A 38 -1.59 11.81 12.74
C GLY A 38 -0.47 11.08 11.99
N ALA A 39 -0.40 9.75 12.07
CA ALA A 39 0.66 8.92 11.49
C ALA A 39 0.96 9.32 10.03
N HIS A 40 2.20 9.74 9.75
CA HIS A 40 2.63 10.26 8.43
C HIS A 40 2.69 9.18 7.33
N ILE A 41 2.52 7.93 7.73
CA ILE A 41 2.53 6.73 6.89
C ILE A 41 1.37 5.88 7.43
N ASP A 42 0.33 5.68 6.63
CA ASP A 42 -0.76 4.78 7.01
C ASP A 42 -0.17 3.38 7.27
N HIS A 43 -0.69 2.66 8.26
CA HIS A 43 -0.16 1.37 8.75
C HIS A 43 0.10 0.35 7.62
N ALA A 44 -0.70 0.42 6.55
CA ALA A 44 -0.53 -0.36 5.33
C ALA A 44 0.75 -0.02 4.55
N ALA A 45 1.02 1.26 4.29
CA ALA A 45 2.23 1.68 3.56
C ALA A 45 3.49 1.33 4.35
N HIS A 46 3.45 1.49 5.69
CA HIS A 46 4.56 1.10 6.55
C HIS A 46 4.85 -0.40 6.49
N ALA A 47 3.83 -1.24 6.65
CA ALA A 47 3.98 -2.69 6.62
C ALA A 47 4.48 -3.19 5.26
N VAL A 48 3.98 -2.60 4.17
CA VAL A 48 4.39 -2.96 2.80
C VAL A 48 5.83 -2.53 2.54
N MET A 49 6.24 -1.32 2.94
CA MET A 49 7.64 -0.88 2.77
C MET A 49 8.64 -1.77 3.52
N HIS A 50 8.26 -2.33 4.67
CA HIS A 50 9.16 -3.16 5.48
C HIS A 50 9.18 -4.64 5.09
N HIS A 51 8.15 -5.14 4.42
CA HIS A 51 7.97 -6.58 4.21
C HIS A 51 7.68 -6.99 2.76
N ALA A 52 7.53 -6.06 1.82
CA ALA A 52 7.30 -6.42 0.43
C ALA A 52 8.57 -6.98 -0.20
N ASP A 53 8.42 -8.10 -0.90
CA ASP A 53 9.49 -8.71 -1.69
C ASP A 53 9.73 -7.97 -3.03
N ALA A 54 8.81 -7.07 -3.40
CA ALA A 54 8.88 -6.23 -4.60
C ALA A 54 9.13 -4.75 -4.25
N PRO A 55 9.71 -3.96 -5.17
CA PRO A 55 9.84 -2.51 -5.00
C PRO A 55 8.51 -1.83 -4.68
N VAL A 56 8.51 -0.81 -3.82
CA VAL A 56 7.30 -0.10 -3.35
C VAL A 56 7.37 1.39 -3.72
N ALA A 57 6.37 1.88 -4.46
CA ALA A 57 6.18 3.29 -4.76
C ALA A 57 4.99 3.87 -3.97
N VAL A 58 5.24 4.93 -3.19
CA VAL A 58 4.20 5.64 -2.43
C VAL A 58 3.79 6.90 -3.18
N VAL A 59 2.53 6.97 -3.61
CA VAL A 59 1.99 8.11 -4.37
C VAL A 59 1.08 8.94 -3.48
N ALA A 60 1.44 10.21 -3.29
CA ALA A 60 0.60 11.13 -2.54
C ALA A 60 -0.61 11.59 -3.40
N HIS A 61 -1.80 11.57 -2.81
CA HIS A 61 -3.03 12.05 -3.45
C HIS A 61 -3.84 12.92 -2.48
N HIS A 62 -4.66 13.82 -3.03
CA HIS A 62 -5.50 14.78 -2.29
C HIS A 62 -6.78 14.15 -1.75
#